data_AF-A0A522NC58-F1
#
_entry.id   AF-A0A522NC58-F1
#
_cell.length_a   1.000
_cell.length_b   1.000
_cell.length_c   1.000
_cell.angle_alpha   90.00
_cell.angle_beta   90.00
_cell.angle_gamma   90.00
#
_symmetry.space_group_name_H-M   'P 1'
#
loop_
_entity.id
_entity.type
_entity.pdbx_description
1 polymer ?
#
loop_
_entity_poly.entity_id
_entity_poly.type
_entity_poly.pdbx_seq_one_letter_code
_entity_poly.pdbx_strand_id
1 'polypeptide(L)'
;MFHRMIGGVVVLLWLGMLVHLKRWLPGLDLAASSSIWRAGSGALYVEFMPLLAAALLIFPEQFARRFSPSSPMTGEPVLGAGFWRISGYFALLASWALLQLFR
;
A
#
# COMPACT_ATOMS: atom_id res chain seq x y z
N MET A 1 8.50 4.38 -15.74
CA MET A 1 8.44 5.76 -15.22
C MET A 1 7.04 6.13 -14.71
N PHE A 2 5.99 5.96 -15.52
CA PHE A 2 4.60 6.26 -15.12
C PHE A 2 4.14 5.68 -13.76
N HIS A 3 4.34 4.38 -13.53
CA HIS A 3 3.98 3.75 -12.23
C HIS A 3 4.71 4.36 -11.03
N ARG A 4 5.96 4.82 -11.20
CA ARG A 4 6.71 5.47 -10.12
C ARG A 4 6.13 6.84 -9.79
N MET A 5 5.66 7.58 -10.80
CA MET A 5 4.94 8.84 -10.60
C MET A 5 3.63 8.61 -9.84
N ILE A 6 2.86 7.58 -10.23
CA ILE A 6 1.65 7.21 -9.48
C ILE A 6 1.99 6.89 -8.03
N GLY A 7 2.99 6.05 -7.78
CA GLY A 7 3.42 5.74 -6.42
C GLY A 7 3.83 7.01 -5.63
N GLY A 8 4.53 7.95 -6.28
CA GLY A 8 4.87 9.25 -5.67
C GLY A 8 3.63 10.08 -5.30
N VAL A 9 2.65 10.16 -6.19
CA VAL A 9 1.37 10.83 -5.92
C VAL A 9 0.63 10.15 -4.76
N VAL A 10 0.63 8.81 -4.71
CA VAL A 10 0.02 8.05 -3.60
C VAL A 10 0.69 8.38 -2.27
N VAL A 11 2.02 8.51 -2.21
CA VAL A 11 2.73 8.92 -0.98
C VAL A 11 2.33 10.34 -0.56
N LEU A 12 2.22 11.28 -1.50
CA LEU A 12 1.80 12.66 -1.19
C LEU A 12 0.36 12.70 -0.67
N LEU A 13 -0.56 11.96 -1.29
CA LEU A 13 -1.95 11.86 -0.84
C LEU A 13 -2.04 11.19 0.53
N TRP A 14 -1.24 10.16 0.77
CA TRP A 14 -1.16 9.50 2.07
C TRP A 14 -0.66 10.45 3.17
N LEU A 15 0.40 11.23 2.92
CA LEU A 15 0.87 12.26 3.85
C LEU A 15 -0.21 13.31 4.14
N GLY A 16 -0.90 13.79 3.09
CA GLY A 16 -2.01 14.73 3.25
C GLY A 16 -3.17 14.16 4.06
N MET A 17 -3.48 12.88 3.84
CA MET A 17 -4.49 12.14 4.60
C MET A 17 -4.13 12.07 6.09
N LEU A 18 -2.87 11.77 6.45
CA LEU A 18 -2.45 11.74 7.85
C LEU A 18 -2.60 13.09 8.55
N VAL A 19 -2.23 14.18 7.88
CA VAL A 19 -2.36 15.53 8.43
C VAL A 19 -3.82 15.93 8.62
N HIS A 20 -4.72 15.41 7.78
CA HIS A 20 -6.14 15.76 7.77
C HIS A 20 -7.07 14.58 8.10
N LEU A 21 -6.58 13.61 8.87
CA LEU A 21 -7.25 12.32 9.10
C LEU A 21 -8.67 12.50 9.64
N LYS A 22 -8.82 13.28 10.70
CA LYS A 22 -10.11 13.60 11.34
C LYS A 22 -11.13 14.25 10.39
N ARG A 23 -10.67 14.96 9.36
CA ARG A 23 -11.53 15.64 8.38
C ARG A 23 -11.89 14.73 7.21
N TRP A 24 -10.96 13.89 6.77
CA TRP A 24 -11.13 13.09 5.56
C TRP A 24 -11.72 11.71 5.84
N LEU A 25 -11.37 11.11 6.98
CA LEU A 25 -11.71 9.75 7.40
C LEU A 25 -11.99 9.72 8.92
N PRO A 26 -13.07 10.37 9.39
CA PRO A 26 -13.37 10.46 10.82
C PRO A 26 -13.56 9.08 11.47
N GLY A 27 -14.06 8.09 10.73
CA GLY A 27 -14.20 6.72 11.23
C GLY A 27 -12.84 6.06 11.53
N LEU A 28 -11.80 6.40 10.77
CA LEU A 28 -10.46 5.85 10.96
C LEU A 28 -9.78 6.47 12.18
N ASP A 29 -9.95 7.77 12.41
CA ASP A 29 -9.50 8.49 13.61
C ASP A 29 -10.14 7.92 14.89
N LEU A 30 -11.45 7.64 14.84
CA LEU A 30 -12.18 7.00 15.95
C LEU A 30 -11.71 5.56 16.21
N ALA A 31 -11.47 4.77 15.15
CA ALA A 31 -10.98 3.41 15.29
C ALA A 31 -9.55 3.37 15.85
N ALA A 32 -8.68 4.26 15.38
CA ALA A 32 -7.28 4.38 15.82
C ALA A 32 -7.17 4.90 17.27
N SER A 33 -8.07 5.78 17.69
CA SER A 33 -8.13 6.30 19.06
C SER A 33 -8.84 5.35 20.04
N SER A 34 -9.54 4.32 19.55
CA SER A 34 -10.19 3.35 20.41
C SER A 34 -9.17 2.45 21.13
N SER A 35 -9.33 2.27 22.43
CA SER A 35 -8.51 1.34 23.24
C SER A 35 -8.78 -0.14 22.93
N ILE A 36 -9.64 -0.42 21.96
CA ILE A 36 -9.96 -1.76 21.49
C ILE A 36 -8.83 -2.22 20.55
N TRP A 37 -7.92 -3.03 21.08
CA TRP A 37 -6.71 -3.49 20.39
C TRP A 37 -6.96 -4.07 18.98
N ARG A 38 -8.11 -4.71 18.75
CA ARG A 38 -8.53 -5.21 17.42
C ARG A 38 -8.93 -4.10 16.43
N ALA A 39 -9.61 -3.06 16.89
CA ALA A 39 -10.02 -1.94 16.06
C ALA A 39 -8.80 -1.05 15.71
N GLY A 40 -7.94 -0.79 16.70
CA GLY A 40 -6.67 -0.08 16.49
C GLY A 40 -5.73 -0.81 15.52
N SER A 41 -5.60 -2.14 15.63
CA SER A 41 -4.78 -2.92 14.68
C SER A 41 -5.36 -2.94 13.26
N GLY A 42 -6.68 -3.02 13.11
CA GLY A 42 -7.36 -2.88 11.82
C GLY A 42 -7.10 -1.53 11.13
N ALA A 43 -7.17 -0.44 11.90
CA ALA A 43 -6.90 0.91 11.40
C ALA A 43 -5.46 1.05 10.87
N LEU A 44 -4.47 0.47 11.57
CA LEU A 44 -3.08 0.47 11.11
C LEU A 44 -2.93 -0.20 9.74
N TYR A 45 -3.58 -1.34 9.49
CA TYR A 45 -3.51 -1.98 8.17
C TYR A 45 -4.05 -1.08 7.06
N VAL A 46 -5.17 -0.40 7.31
CA VAL A 46 -5.78 0.53 6.35
C VAL A 46 -4.85 1.72 6.08
N GLU A 47 -4.18 2.21 7.12
CA GLU A 47 -3.22 3.33 7.02
C GLU A 47 -1.94 2.94 6.26
N PHE A 48 -1.40 1.73 6.45
CA PHE A 48 -0.17 1.30 5.79
C PHE A 48 -0.38 0.76 4.36
N MET A 49 -1.59 0.36 3.98
CA MET A 49 -1.86 -0.21 2.67
C MET A 49 -1.55 0.72 1.47
N PRO A 50 -1.85 2.04 1.52
CA PRO A 50 -1.40 2.99 0.51
C PRO A 50 0.12 3.02 0.34
N LEU A 51 0.88 2.95 1.45
CA LEU A 51 2.33 2.92 1.41
C LEU A 51 2.87 1.64 0.77
N LEU A 52 2.26 0.50 1.10
CA LEU A 52 2.62 -0.78 0.47
C LEU A 52 2.38 -0.72 -1.05
N ALA A 53 1.23 -0.20 -1.48
CA ALA A 53 0.92 -0.01 -2.89
C ALA A 53 1.95 0.91 -3.57
N ALA A 54 2.30 2.03 -2.94
CA ALA A 54 3.31 2.94 -3.45
C ALA A 54 4.71 2.28 -3.53
N ALA A 55 5.12 1.54 -2.51
CA ALA A 55 6.41 0.85 -2.49
C ALA A 55 6.53 -0.16 -3.64
N LEU A 56 5.47 -0.94 -3.89
CA LEU A 56 5.39 -1.90 -4.99
C LEU A 56 5.45 -1.20 -6.36
N LEU A 57 4.83 -0.03 -6.49
CA LEU A 57 4.85 0.76 -7.72
C LEU A 57 6.18 1.48 -7.95
N ILE A 58 6.83 1.99 -6.90
CA ILE A 58 8.09 2.75 -7.04
C ILE A 58 9.28 1.80 -7.24
N PHE A 59 9.34 0.71 -6.48
CA PHE A 59 10.51 -0.19 -6.43
C PHE A 59 10.21 -1.65 -6.83
N PRO A 60 9.47 -1.93 -7.91
CA PRO A 60 9.07 -3.30 -8.27
C PRO A 60 10.27 -4.22 -8.53
N GLU A 61 11.39 -3.68 -9.02
CA GLU A 61 12.61 -4.45 -9.25
C GLU A 61 13.32 -4.87 -7.95
N GLN A 62 13.15 -4.12 -6.86
CA GLN A 62 13.67 -4.54 -5.56
C GLN A 62 12.84 -5.67 -4.97
N PHE A 63 11.51 -5.61 -5.13
CA PHE A 63 10.62 -6.67 -4.69
C PHE A 63 10.83 -7.96 -5.48
N ALA A 64 10.98 -7.86 -6.80
CA ALA A 64 11.33 -9.00 -7.65
C ALA A 64 12.64 -9.67 -7.20
N ARG A 65 13.67 -8.91 -6.82
CA ARG A 65 14.94 -9.50 -6.38
C ARG A 65 14.92 -10.10 -4.99
N ARG A 66 14.11 -9.56 -4.06
CA ARG A 66 14.11 -9.98 -2.65
C ARG A 66 13.05 -11.02 -2.31
N PHE A 67 11.89 -10.94 -2.97
CA PHE A 67 10.71 -11.73 -2.59
C PHE A 67 10.22 -12.65 -3.69
N SER A 68 10.70 -12.50 -4.92
CA SER A 68 10.41 -13.51 -5.93
C SER A 68 11.14 -14.80 -5.59
N PRO A 69 10.49 -15.97 -5.72
CA PRO A 69 11.19 -17.24 -5.84
C PRO A 69 12.14 -17.19 -7.04
N SER A 70 13.30 -17.83 -6.91
CA SER A 70 14.27 -17.97 -8.01
C SER A 70 14.14 -19.33 -8.68
N SER A 71 14.26 -19.35 -10.01
CA SER A 71 14.31 -20.58 -10.78
C SER A 71 15.58 -21.38 -10.43
N PRO A 72 15.48 -22.68 -10.08
CA PRO A 72 16.65 -23.51 -9.81
C PRO A 72 17.50 -23.79 -11.05
N MET A 73 16.95 -23.61 -12.26
CA MET A 73 17.66 -23.87 -13.53
C MET A 73 18.40 -22.64 -14.06
N THR A 74 17.81 -21.44 -13.90
CA THR A 74 18.36 -20.20 -14.49
C THR A 74 18.83 -19.19 -13.45
N GLY A 75 18.48 -19.38 -12.17
CA GLY A 75 18.76 -18.41 -11.10
C GLY A 75 17.91 -17.13 -11.17
N GLU A 76 17.08 -16.98 -12.20
CA GLU A 76 16.28 -15.79 -12.43
C GLU A 76 15.01 -15.75 -11.58
N PRO A 77 14.54 -14.55 -11.18
CA PRO A 77 13.29 -14.41 -10.43
C PRO A 77 12.09 -14.84 -11.29
N VAL A 78 11.31 -15.79 -10.79
CA VAL A 78 10.09 -16.30 -11.43
C VAL A 78 9.03 -15.20 -11.58
N LEU A 79 8.87 -14.38 -10.55
CA LEU A 79 7.97 -13.22 -10.50
C LEU A 79 8.78 -11.95 -10.80
N GLY A 80 8.83 -11.61 -12.09
CA GLY A 80 9.48 -10.40 -12.57
C GLY A 80 8.80 -9.11 -12.08
N ALA A 81 9.43 -7.97 -12.32
CA ALA A 81 8.93 -6.65 -11.90
C ALA A 81 7.50 -6.35 -12.38
N GLY A 82 7.06 -6.93 -13.50
CA GLY A 82 5.69 -6.79 -14.01
C GLY A 82 4.63 -7.29 -13.03
N PHE A 83 4.85 -8.45 -12.41
CA PHE A 83 3.94 -9.00 -11.40
C PHE A 83 3.79 -8.03 -10.22
N TRP A 84 4.90 -7.58 -9.65
CA TRP A 84 4.90 -6.67 -8.50
C TRP A 84 4.26 -5.31 -8.81
N ARG A 85 4.36 -4.82 -10.05
CA ARG A 85 3.63 -3.61 -10.50
C ARG A 85 2.12 -3.85 -10.49
N ILE A 86 1.66 -4.98 -11.04
CA ILE A 86 0.23 -5.33 -11.05
C ILE A 86 -0.28 -5.48 -9.61
N SER A 87 0.48 -6.14 -8.74
CA SER A 87 0.17 -6.23 -7.31
C SER A 87 0.08 -4.85 -6.66
N GLY A 88 0.97 -3.91 -7.03
CA GLY A 88 0.92 -2.53 -6.55
C GLY A 88 -0.36 -1.79 -6.97
N TYR A 89 -0.81 -1.94 -8.22
CA TYR A 89 -2.09 -1.37 -8.67
C TYR A 89 -3.29 -2.01 -7.98
N PHE A 90 -3.27 -3.33 -7.80
CA PHE A 90 -4.32 -4.03 -7.07
C PHE A 90 -4.38 -3.57 -5.61
N ALA A 91 -3.22 -3.46 -4.94
CA ALA A 91 -3.12 -2.96 -3.58
C ALA A 91 -3.62 -1.52 -3.47
N LEU A 92 -3.39 -0.68 -4.48
CA LEU A 92 -3.91 0.68 -4.54
C LEU A 92 -5.45 0.71 -4.60
N LEU A 93 -6.06 -0.14 -5.44
CA LEU A 93 -7.52 -0.25 -5.53
C LEU A 93 -8.13 -0.79 -4.25
N ALA A 94 -7.53 -1.83 -3.67
CA ALA A 94 -7.97 -2.40 -2.40
C ALA A 94 -7.84 -1.39 -1.25
N SER A 95 -6.73 -0.66 -1.20
CA SER A 95 -6.54 0.44 -0.25
C SER A 95 -7.62 1.51 -0.40
N TRP A 96 -7.91 1.95 -1.62
CA TRP A 96 -8.98 2.92 -1.87
C TRP A 96 -10.34 2.40 -1.40
N ALA A 97 -10.68 1.15 -1.72
CA ALA A 97 -11.93 0.52 -1.29
C ALA A 97 -12.03 0.46 0.24
N LEU A 98 -10.94 0.13 0.94
CA LEU A 98 -10.89 0.14 2.40
C LEU A 98 -11.09 1.55 2.96
N LEU A 99 -10.44 2.58 2.39
CA LEU A 99 -10.60 3.96 2.86
C LEU A 99 -12.05 4.45 2.70
N GLN A 100 -12.79 4.00 1.68
CA GLN A 100 -14.21 4.35 1.54
C GLN A 100 -15.09 3.80 2.67
N LEU A 101 -14.67 2.73 3.37
CA LEU A 101 -15.42 2.20 4.51
C LEU A 101 -15.34 3.08 5.77
N PHE A 102 -14.36 4.00 5.83
CA PHE A 102 -14.10 4.86 6.99
C PHE A 102 -14.43 6.34 6.74
N ARG A 103 -14.98 6.63 5.56
CA ARG A 103 -15.43 7.94 5.14
C ARG A 103 -16.80 8.25 5.72
#